data_AF-A0A6B3FW42-F1
#
_entry.id   AF-A0A6B3FW42-F1
#
_cell.length_a   1.000
_cell.length_b   1.000
_cell.length_c   1.000
_cell.angle_alpha   90.00
_cell.angle_beta   90.00
_cell.angle_gamma   90.00
#
_symmetry.space_group_name_H-M   'P 1'
#
loop_
_entity.id
_entity.type
_entity.pdbx_description
1 polymer ?
#
loop_
_entity_poly.entity_id
_entity_poly.type
_entity_poly.pdbx_seq_one_letter_code
_entity_poly.pdbx_strand_id
1 'polypeptide(L)' 'MKTILNIIWLILCGFWMFLGYLLAGVLLCITIIGIPFGVAAFRIGVYALWPF' A
#
# COMPACT_ATOMS: atom_id res chain seq x y z
N MET A 1 -8.83 -18.61 -11.72
CA MET A 1 -9.11 -17.30 -12.36
C MET A 1 -8.55 -16.11 -11.56
N LYS A 2 -8.62 -16.06 -10.22
CA LYS A 2 -8.20 -14.88 -9.43
C LYS A 2 -6.67 -14.73 -9.22
N THR A 3 -5.97 -15.86 -9.12
CA THR A 3 -4.52 -15.89 -8.83
C THR A 3 -3.65 -15.33 -9.96
N ILE A 4 -3.98 -15.60 -11.22
CA ILE A 4 -3.22 -15.07 -12.37
C ILE A 4 -3.36 -13.54 -12.44
N LEU A 5 -4.58 -13.02 -12.21
CA LEU A 5 -4.83 -11.59 -12.19
C LEU A 5 -4.09 -10.89 -11.04
N ASN A 6 -4.08 -11.48 -9.84
CA ASN A 6 -3.31 -10.97 -8.71
C ASN A 6 -1.81 -10.95 -9.00
N ILE A 7 -1.25 -11.99 -9.63
CA ILE A 7 0.19 -12.03 -9.95
C ILE A 7 0.56 -10.94 -10.97
N ILE A 8 -0.24 -10.79 -12.03
CA ILE A 8 -0.05 -9.73 -13.04
C ILE A 8 -0.18 -8.35 -12.40
N TRP A 9 -1.19 -8.16 -11.56
CA TRP A 9 -1.40 -6.91 -10.82
C TRP A 9 -0.20 -6.58 -9.92
N LEU A 10 0.28 -7.55 -9.14
CA LEU A 10 1.34 -7.35 -8.17
C LEU A 10 2.64 -6.87 -8.86
N ILE A 11 2.94 -7.40 -10.05
CA ILE A 11 4.13 -7.03 -10.83
C ILE A 11 3.96 -5.67 -11.54
N LEU A 12 2.79 -5.41 -12.13
CA LEU A 12 2.57 -4.19 -12.93
C LEU A 12 2.26 -2.95 -12.10
N CYS A 13 1.46 -3.08 -11.03
CA CYS A 13 0.87 -1.93 -10.34
C CYS A 13 0.83 -2.09 -8.81
N GLY A 14 0.49 -3.27 -8.29
CA GLY A 14 0.30 -3.53 -6.86
C GLY A 14 1.55 -3.26 -6.01
N PHE A 15 2.73 -3.68 -6.47
CA PHE A 15 3.99 -3.42 -5.75
C PHE A 15 4.33 -1.92 -5.70
N TRP A 16 4.17 -1.21 -6.82
CA TRP A 16 4.41 0.23 -6.90
C TRP A 16 3.46 1.02 -6.01
N MET A 17 2.18 0.63 -5.98
CA MET A 17 1.16 1.26 -5.16
C MET A 17 1.42 1.01 -3.67
N PHE A 18 1.79 -0.21 -3.28
CA PHE A 18 2.26 -0.52 -1.92
C PHE A 18 3.45 0.36 -1.52
N LEU A 19 4.46 0.52 -2.39
CA LEU A 19 5.63 1.34 -2.11
C LEU A 19 5.28 2.82 -1.94
N GLY A 20 4.35 3.34 -2.74
CA GLY A 20 3.83 4.70 -2.61
C GLY A 20 3.09 4.94 -1.29
N TYR A 21 2.22 4.02 -0.89
CA TYR A 21 1.55 4.07 0.42
C TYR A 21 2.53 3.91 1.58
N LEU A 22 3.59 3.12 1.41
CA LEU A 22 4.64 2.97 2.41
C LEU A 22 5.43 4.27 2.60
N LEU A 23 5.86 4.90 1.50
CA LEU A 23 6.53 6.21 1.53
C LEU A 23 5.64 7.31 2.13
N ALA A 24 4.38 7.39 1.71
CA ALA A 24 3.41 8.33 2.26
C ALA A 24 3.16 8.07 3.75
N GLY A 25 3.05 6.81 4.15
CA GLY A 25 2.87 6.41 5.55
C GLY A 25 4.07 6.81 6.43
N VAL A 26 5.29 6.60 5.95
CA VAL A 26 6.52 7.02 6.64
C VAL A 26 6.57 8.55 6.76
N LEU A 27 6.29 9.28 5.68
CA LEU A 27 6.24 10.74 5.69
C LEU A 27 5.20 11.28 6.68
N LEU A 28 4.02 10.66 6.74
CA LEU A 28 2.96 11.04 7.68
C LEU A 28 3.35 10.72 9.13
N CYS A 29 4.04 9.61 9.39
CA CYS A 29 4.53 9.25 10.71
C CYS A 29 5.62 10.21 11.26
N ILE A 30 6.29 10.98 10.39
CA ILE A 30 7.23 12.04 10.85
C ILE A 30 6.48 13.15 11.59
N THR A 31 5.22 13.39 11.23
CA THR A 31 4.36 14.32 11.96
C THR A 31 3.65 13.58 13.09
N ILE A 32 3.76 14.06 14.34
CA ILE A 32 3.10 13.44 15.51
C ILE A 32 1.58 13.30 15.28
N ILE A 33 0.99 14.29 14.58
CA ILE A 33 -0.44 14.31 14.23
C ILE A 33 -0.77 13.33 13.09
N GLY A 34 0.19 13.06 12.20
CA GLY A 34 0.03 12.18 11.05
C GLY A 34 0.22 10.69 11.35
N ILE A 35 0.71 10.30 12.53
CA ILE A 35 0.85 8.90 12.95
C ILE A 35 -0.43 8.06 12.71
N PRO A 36 -1.64 8.48 13.14
CA PRO A 36 -2.85 7.71 12.85
C PRO A 36 -3.13 7.56 11.34
N PHE A 37 -2.80 8.57 10.55
CA PHE A 37 -2.96 8.55 9.09
C PHE A 37 -1.88 7.69 8.41
N GLY A 38 -0.66 7.68 8.93
CA GLY A 38 0.42 6.82 8.46
C GLY A 38 0.09 5.35 8.68
N VAL A 39 -0.43 4.99 9.86
CA VAL A 39 -0.91 3.63 10.16
C VAL A 39 -2.06 3.23 9.23
N ALA A 40 -2.99 4.14 8.92
CA ALA A 40 -4.04 3.87 7.95
C ALA A 40 -3.49 3.68 6.53
N ALA A 41 -2.52 4.49 6.11
CA ALA A 41 -1.86 4.37 4.81
C ALA A 41 -1.13 3.03 4.65
N PHE A 42 -0.41 2.57 5.68
CA PHE A 42 0.25 1.25 5.65
C PHE A 42 -0.76 0.10 5.48
N ARG A 43 -1.91 0.16 6.17
CA ARG A 43 -2.97 -0.84 6.02
C ARG A 43 -3.53 -0.88 4.60
N ILE A 44 -3.82 0.29 4.02
CA ILE A 44 -4.32 0.39 2.64
C ILE A 44 -3.28 -0.10 1.64
N GLY A 45 -1.99 0.21 1.85
CA GLY A 45 -0.90 -0.31 1.04
C GLY A 45 -0.89 -1.84 0.99
N VAL A 46 -1.06 -2.51 2.14
CA VAL A 46 -1.11 -3.98 2.20
C VAL A 46 -2.33 -4.53 1.46
N TYR A 47 -3.50 -3.88 1.59
CA TYR A 47 -4.70 -4.26 0.83
C TYR A 47 -4.52 -4.05 -0.69
N ALA A 48 -3.72 -3.08 -1.12
CA ALA A 48 -3.44 -2.81 -2.53
C ALA A 48 -2.61 -3.90 -3.22
N LEU A 49 -1.90 -4.74 -2.44
CA LEU A 49 -1.13 -5.85 -3.00
C LEU A 49 -2.05 -6.91 -3.63
N TRP A 50 -3.14 -7.27 -2.95
CA TRP A 50 -4.01 -8.41 -3.31
C TRP A 50 -5.48 -7.97 -3.40
N PRO A 51 -5.87 -7.20 -4.44
CA PRO A 51 -7.24 -6.70 -4.61
C PRO A 51 -8.25 -7.74 -5.13
N PHE A 52 -7.80 -8.88 -5.68
CA PHE A 52 -8.65 -9.86 -6.38
C PHE A 52 -8.70 -11.25 -5.73
#